data_AF-Q07VF0-F1
#
_entry.id   AF-Q07VF0-F1
#
_cell.length_a   1.000
_cell.length_b   1.000
_cell.length_c   1.000
_cell.angle_alpha   90.00
_cell.angle_beta   90.00
_cell.angle_gamma   90.00
#
_symmetry.space_group_name_H-M   'P 1'
#
loop_
_entity.id
_entity.type
_entity.pdbx_description
1 polymer ?
#
loop_
_entity_poly.entity_id
_entity_poly.type
_entity_poly.pdbx_seq_one_letter_code
_entity_poly.pdbx_strand_id
1 'polypeptide(L)'
;MTVIRPRRPTAGRGSWAAPALLCATLLLAGCGDASRFQTAAPAASPAKPARVAHSPAAEREHERILATYGGTYDDPKLEALISKTVERLVAASDRPELAYKVTILNSGAVNAFALPTGQLYVTRGLIALASDTSELSSVLSHEMAHVLAKHASIREDQARQAALVTRVVTDMGNDPDLTALALAKTKLSLASFSRAQEFEADGIGVGISARAQFDPYGAARFLAAMERNAALKAARSSGDPRSQDFLSSHPATPERVQNAQANARQYSAPDGGERDRESYLAIIDGIVYGEDPSEGFVRGRRFLHPKLGFTFTAPESFTLDNTAQAVIGVREGGSQAMRFDVVRVASEQSLGDYLNSGWMENVDKASTEEVTINGLPAASAVARGDQWHFRVYALRFGSDVYRFIFAAKQKSTESERNARETVGSFRRLTLEEIQAARPLRIKVITVQPGDTVESLSHRMAGVDRPAERFRVLNGLDAHAQVKVRDRVKIVVD
;
A
#
# COMPACT_ATOMS: atom_id res chain seq x y z
N MET A 1 -22.87 -54.22 34.33
CA MET A 1 -23.61 -53.59 35.46
C MET A 1 -22.78 -53.73 36.73
N THR A 2 -22.91 -52.80 37.67
CA THR A 2 -22.23 -52.77 38.99
C THR A 2 -22.77 -53.90 39.91
N VAL A 3 -22.16 -54.30 41.04
CA VAL A 3 -22.33 -53.65 42.37
C VAL A 3 -21.43 -54.31 43.46
N ILE A 4 -20.56 -53.49 44.09
CA ILE A 4 -20.18 -53.42 45.54
C ILE A 4 -19.45 -54.58 46.30
N ARG A 5 -18.48 -54.17 47.15
CA ARG A 5 -17.76 -54.94 48.20
C ARG A 5 -18.32 -54.71 49.61
N PRO A 6 -18.04 -55.63 50.56
CA PRO A 6 -17.30 -55.26 51.79
C PRO A 6 -16.23 -56.34 52.16
N ARG A 7 -15.32 -56.24 53.16
CA ARG A 7 -14.94 -55.19 54.15
C ARG A 7 -13.41 -55.25 54.49
N ARG A 8 -13.05 -55.13 55.78
CA ARG A 8 -11.76 -55.28 56.52
C ARG A 8 -12.14 -55.63 58.00
N PRO A 9 -11.26 -56.01 58.96
CA PRO A 9 -9.84 -55.64 59.21
C PRO A 9 -8.91 -56.89 59.17
N THR A 10 -7.79 -57.14 59.89
CA THR A 10 -7.14 -56.66 61.14
C THR A 10 -5.59 -56.55 61.07
N ALA A 11 -4.99 -56.17 62.20
CA ALA A 11 -3.57 -55.91 62.49
C ALA A 11 -2.68 -57.15 62.75
N GLY A 12 -1.36 -56.92 62.79
CA GLY A 12 -0.33 -57.84 63.33
C GLY A 12 1.09 -57.27 63.18
N ARG A 13 1.96 -57.44 64.19
CA ARG A 13 3.40 -57.07 64.16
C ARG A 13 4.27 -58.33 64.19
N GLY A 14 5.42 -58.32 63.52
CA GLY A 14 6.46 -59.33 63.63
C GLY A 14 7.73 -58.89 62.88
N SER A 15 8.89 -58.96 63.52
CA SER A 15 10.21 -58.59 62.98
C SER A 15 11.18 -59.77 63.06
N TRP A 16 12.50 -59.52 62.92
CA TRP A 16 13.60 -60.51 62.95
C TRP A 16 13.69 -61.37 61.65
N ALA A 17 14.85 -61.66 61.05
CA ALA A 17 16.23 -61.21 61.30
C ALA A 17 17.08 -61.19 59.99
N ALA A 18 18.30 -60.63 60.07
CA ALA A 18 19.39 -60.75 59.07
C ALA A 18 20.46 -61.76 59.60
N PRO A 19 21.70 -61.93 59.06
CA PRO A 19 22.35 -61.32 57.88
C PRO A 19 23.24 -62.27 57.00
N ALA A 20 23.77 -61.75 55.88
CA ALA A 20 25.03 -62.13 55.20
C ALA A 20 25.43 -60.93 54.28
N LEU A 21 26.64 -60.35 54.21
CA LEU A 21 28.02 -60.86 54.03
C LEU A 21 28.18 -61.65 52.72
N LEU A 22 29.14 -61.40 51.82
CA LEU A 22 30.24 -60.41 51.73
C LEU A 22 30.49 -60.11 50.22
N CYS A 23 31.04 -58.96 49.79
CA CYS A 23 32.47 -58.75 49.50
C CYS A 23 32.69 -57.32 48.93
N ALA A 24 33.92 -56.80 48.97
CA ALA A 24 34.25 -55.43 48.59
C ALA A 24 35.28 -55.32 47.45
N THR A 25 35.13 -54.29 46.60
CA THR A 25 36.13 -53.60 45.74
C THR A 25 35.35 -52.60 44.86
N LEU A 26 35.88 -51.46 44.39
CA LEU A 26 37.19 -50.82 44.57
C LEU A 26 36.98 -49.29 44.43
N LEU A 27 37.68 -48.46 45.21
CA LEU A 27 37.71 -47.01 44.99
C LEU A 27 38.86 -46.66 44.05
N LEU A 28 38.56 -45.96 42.94
CA LEU A 28 39.50 -45.11 42.22
C LEU A 28 38.73 -44.03 41.44
N ALA A 29 39.36 -42.89 41.20
CA ALA A 29 38.67 -41.66 40.82
C ALA A 29 38.46 -41.46 39.32
N GLY A 30 37.33 -40.87 38.96
CA GLY A 30 37.04 -40.26 37.66
C GLY A 30 36.01 -39.16 37.85
N CYS A 31 36.30 -37.94 37.41
CA CYS A 31 35.41 -36.79 37.62
C CYS A 31 34.18 -36.89 36.71
N GLY A 32 32.98 -36.71 37.27
CA GLY A 32 31.72 -36.64 36.52
C GLY A 32 30.86 -35.49 37.02
N ASP A 33 30.30 -34.71 36.08
CA ASP A 33 29.65 -33.43 36.37
C ASP A 33 28.42 -33.52 37.26
N ALA A 34 28.50 -32.89 38.44
CA ALA A 34 27.39 -32.71 39.37
C ALA A 34 26.46 -31.55 38.96
N SER A 35 25.99 -31.54 37.70
CA SER A 35 25.17 -30.44 37.13
C SER A 35 23.90 -30.95 36.43
N ARG A 36 23.01 -31.62 37.18
CA ARG A 36 21.68 -32.07 36.69
C ARG A 36 20.52 -31.92 37.70
N PHE A 37 20.58 -30.93 38.59
CA PHE A 37 19.39 -30.46 39.35
C PHE A 37 19.38 -28.93 39.52
N GLN A 38 19.32 -28.20 38.40
CA GLN A 38 18.80 -26.84 38.44
C GLN A 38 17.27 -26.91 38.44
N THR A 39 16.67 -26.40 39.52
CA THR A 39 15.24 -26.10 39.58
C THR A 39 14.87 -25.16 38.44
N ALA A 40 13.74 -25.40 37.77
CA ALA A 40 13.25 -24.54 36.70
C ALA A 40 13.21 -23.08 37.17
N ALA A 41 13.93 -22.19 36.47
CA ALA A 41 13.83 -20.76 36.70
C ALA A 41 12.38 -20.30 36.46
N PRO A 42 11.88 -19.30 37.20
CA PRO A 42 10.58 -18.72 36.90
C PRO A 42 10.59 -18.25 35.43
N ALA A 43 9.49 -18.50 34.72
CA ALA A 43 9.36 -18.10 33.32
C ALA A 43 9.69 -16.62 33.18
N ALA A 44 10.57 -16.28 32.23
CA ALA A 44 11.00 -14.91 32.01
C ALA A 44 9.77 -14.03 31.83
N SER A 45 9.69 -12.93 32.59
CA SER A 45 8.60 -11.96 32.44
C SER A 45 8.51 -11.52 30.97
N PRO A 46 7.31 -11.39 30.39
CA PRO A 46 7.18 -11.04 28.98
C PRO A 46 7.98 -9.77 28.71
N ALA A 47 8.90 -9.87 27.74
CA ALA A 47 9.73 -8.74 27.36
C ALA A 47 8.81 -7.56 27.00
N LYS A 48 9.10 -6.36 27.53
CA LYS A 48 8.36 -5.17 27.12
C LYS A 48 8.47 -5.06 25.59
N PRO A 49 7.35 -4.90 24.86
CA PRO A 49 7.39 -4.84 23.41
C PRO A 49 8.35 -3.73 22.96
N ALA A 50 9.21 -4.07 22.01
CA ALA A 50 10.19 -3.16 21.44
C ALA A 50 9.47 -1.96 20.86
N ARG A 51 9.74 -0.77 21.41
CA ARG A 51 9.09 0.46 20.98
C ARG A 51 9.47 0.75 19.52
N VAL A 52 8.48 1.11 18.71
CA VAL A 52 8.64 1.54 17.31
C VAL A 52 9.80 2.52 17.20
N ALA A 53 10.66 2.34 16.19
CA ALA A 53 11.98 2.96 16.12
C ALA A 53 11.91 4.46 15.77
N HIS A 54 11.73 5.29 16.78
CA HIS A 54 11.83 6.76 16.68
C HIS A 54 13.27 7.17 16.36
N SER A 55 13.49 7.59 15.11
CA SER A 55 14.74 8.19 14.66
C SER A 55 14.45 9.25 13.61
N PRO A 56 15.28 10.32 13.50
CA PRO A 56 15.06 11.37 12.49
C PRO A 56 15.05 10.87 11.04
N ALA A 57 15.63 9.69 10.77
CA ALA A 57 15.56 9.05 9.45
C ALA A 57 14.20 8.38 9.23
N ALA A 58 13.69 7.63 10.21
CA ALA A 58 12.36 7.01 10.14
C ALA A 58 11.23 8.06 10.10
N GLU A 59 11.40 9.18 10.80
CA GLU A 59 10.47 10.32 10.77
C GLU A 59 10.45 10.99 9.40
N ARG A 60 11.61 11.29 8.80
CA ARG A 60 11.65 11.85 7.44
C ARG A 60 11.05 10.92 6.38
N GLU A 61 11.23 9.60 6.52
CA GLU A 61 10.61 8.64 5.60
C GLU A 61 9.10 8.50 5.85
N HIS A 62 8.62 8.62 7.09
CA HIS A 62 7.19 8.73 7.40
C HIS A 62 6.56 9.94 6.71
N GLU A 63 7.13 11.14 6.89
CA GLU A 63 6.65 12.36 6.22
C GLU A 63 6.70 12.25 4.68
N ARG A 64 7.73 11.60 4.13
CA ARG A 64 7.83 11.32 2.69
C ARG A 64 6.71 10.40 2.20
N ILE A 65 6.40 9.34 2.95
CA ILE A 65 5.31 8.40 2.64
C ILE A 65 3.96 9.12 2.70
N LEU A 66 3.69 9.91 3.76
CA LEU A 66 2.48 10.74 3.85
C LEU A 66 2.38 11.69 2.64
N ALA A 67 3.44 12.42 2.31
CA ALA A 67 3.51 13.33 1.15
C ALA A 67 3.53 12.62 -0.22
N THR A 68 3.57 11.29 -0.27
CA THR A 68 3.43 10.48 -1.50
C THR A 68 2.02 9.90 -1.63
N TYR A 69 1.36 9.57 -0.52
CA TYR A 69 0.08 8.87 -0.49
C TYR A 69 -1.14 9.72 -0.06
N GLY A 70 -1.00 11.06 0.00
CA GLY A 70 -2.11 11.99 0.26
C GLY A 70 -2.35 12.33 1.74
N GLY A 71 -1.36 12.05 2.60
CA GLY A 71 -1.48 12.21 4.06
C GLY A 71 -2.08 10.99 4.77
N THR A 72 -2.42 11.18 6.04
CA THR A 72 -3.18 10.19 6.82
C THR A 72 -4.65 10.21 6.41
N TYR A 73 -5.34 9.08 6.59
CA TYR A 73 -6.79 9.02 6.55
C TYR A 73 -7.32 8.69 7.95
N ASP A 74 -7.74 9.74 8.65
CA ASP A 74 -8.14 9.66 10.06
C ASP A 74 -9.56 9.09 10.17
N ASP A 75 -9.68 7.86 10.66
CA ASP A 75 -10.95 7.19 10.95
C ASP A 75 -10.78 6.29 12.19
N PRO A 76 -11.26 6.74 13.36
CA PRO A 76 -11.08 6.01 14.62
C PRO A 76 -11.68 4.59 14.65
N LYS A 77 -12.62 4.25 13.75
CA LYS A 77 -13.18 2.89 13.67
C LYS A 77 -12.26 1.98 12.86
N LEU A 78 -11.74 2.45 11.73
CA LEU A 78 -10.73 1.72 10.96
C LEU A 78 -9.44 1.57 11.76
N GLU A 79 -8.97 2.62 12.41
CA GLU A 79 -7.76 2.59 13.24
C GLU A 79 -7.88 1.55 14.36
N ALA A 80 -9.02 1.50 15.06
CA ALA A 80 -9.28 0.50 16.08
C ALA A 80 -9.37 -0.93 15.52
N LEU A 81 -10.05 -1.12 14.37
CA LEU A 81 -10.16 -2.42 13.69
C LEU A 81 -8.79 -2.95 13.26
N ILE A 82 -8.00 -2.12 12.57
CA ILE A 82 -6.70 -2.52 12.01
C ILE A 82 -5.68 -2.70 13.14
N SER A 83 -5.66 -1.84 14.16
CA SER A 83 -4.77 -2.00 15.31
C SER A 83 -5.07 -3.30 16.07
N LYS A 84 -6.34 -3.59 16.39
CA LYS A 84 -6.76 -4.87 17.01
C LYS A 84 -6.40 -6.08 16.13
N THR A 85 -6.46 -5.94 14.81
CA THR A 85 -6.06 -7.00 13.87
C THR A 85 -4.55 -7.24 13.92
N VAL A 86 -3.74 -6.19 13.88
CA VAL A 86 -2.28 -6.28 14.01
C VAL A 86 -1.86 -6.80 15.39
N GLU A 87 -2.53 -6.41 16.48
CA GLU A 87 -2.31 -6.96 17.82
C GLU A 87 -2.55 -8.48 17.87
N ARG A 88 -3.65 -8.98 17.28
CA ARG A 88 -3.91 -10.42 17.13
C ARG A 88 -2.80 -11.13 16.35
N LEU A 89 -2.34 -10.54 15.25
CA LEU A 89 -1.28 -11.10 14.41
C LEU A 89 0.09 -11.10 15.12
N VAL A 90 0.45 -10.03 15.83
CA VAL A 90 1.72 -9.93 16.57
C VAL A 90 1.75 -10.97 17.69
N ALA A 91 0.67 -11.11 18.47
CA ALA A 91 0.57 -12.11 19.53
C ALA A 91 0.62 -13.57 19.02
N ALA A 92 0.27 -13.79 17.75
CA ALA A 92 0.36 -15.08 17.07
C ALA A 92 1.67 -15.30 16.27
N SER A 93 2.50 -14.26 16.16
CA SER A 93 3.77 -14.30 15.42
C SER A 93 4.90 -14.94 16.23
N ASP A 94 5.95 -15.36 15.55
CA ASP A 94 7.15 -15.95 16.18
C ASP A 94 8.07 -14.88 16.81
N ARG A 95 7.66 -13.60 16.79
CA ARG A 95 8.35 -12.42 17.37
C ARG A 95 7.35 -11.45 18.04
N PRO A 96 6.63 -11.89 19.09
CA PRO A 96 5.57 -11.11 19.75
C PRO A 96 6.10 -9.87 20.50
N GLU A 97 7.42 -9.69 20.59
CA GLU A 97 8.04 -8.49 21.13
C GLU A 97 8.17 -7.35 20.09
N LEU A 98 7.86 -7.57 18.82
CA LEU A 98 7.80 -6.49 17.82
C LEU A 98 6.53 -5.66 17.99
N ALA A 99 6.66 -4.33 18.07
CA ALA A 99 5.52 -3.41 17.97
C ALA A 99 5.41 -2.82 16.56
N TYR A 100 4.18 -2.65 16.09
CA TYR A 100 3.85 -1.95 14.84
C TYR A 100 2.94 -0.75 15.13
N LYS A 101 3.31 0.43 14.62
CA LYS A 101 2.39 1.58 14.48
C LYS A 101 1.70 1.44 13.12
N VAL A 102 0.38 1.28 13.13
CA VAL A 102 -0.45 1.35 11.92
C VAL A 102 -0.61 2.81 11.49
N THR A 103 -0.57 3.06 10.18
CA THR A 103 -0.93 4.34 9.57
C THR A 103 -1.83 4.08 8.36
N ILE A 104 -3.05 4.59 8.37
CA ILE A 104 -3.94 4.55 7.20
C ILE A 104 -3.56 5.69 6.27
N LEU A 105 -3.32 5.39 5.00
CA LEU A 105 -2.91 6.35 3.97
C LEU A 105 -4.11 6.79 3.11
N ASN A 106 -4.22 8.09 2.84
CA ASN A 106 -5.34 8.70 2.11
C ASN A 106 -5.31 8.46 0.58
N SER A 107 -4.95 7.26 0.15
CA SER A 107 -4.81 6.89 -1.26
C SER A 107 -5.87 5.90 -1.73
N GLY A 108 -6.42 6.16 -2.92
CA GLY A 108 -7.25 5.21 -3.67
C GLY A 108 -6.47 4.08 -4.34
N ALA A 109 -5.13 4.08 -4.28
CA ALA A 109 -4.31 2.93 -4.68
C ALA A 109 -4.61 1.72 -3.79
N VAL A 110 -4.43 0.50 -4.30
CA VAL A 110 -4.49 -0.73 -3.48
C VAL A 110 -3.07 -1.05 -3.08
N ASN A 111 -2.67 -0.75 -1.83
CA ASN A 111 -1.33 -1.01 -1.35
C ASN A 111 -1.28 -1.13 0.19
N ALA A 112 -0.33 -1.90 0.70
CA ALA A 112 0.07 -1.97 2.10
C ALA A 112 1.54 -2.39 2.15
N PHE A 113 2.28 -1.89 3.14
CA PHE A 113 3.68 -2.28 3.33
C PHE A 113 4.15 -2.06 4.77
N ALA A 114 5.09 -2.91 5.24
CA ALA A 114 5.73 -2.74 6.54
C ALA A 114 7.22 -2.36 6.44
N LEU A 115 7.68 -1.48 7.32
CA LEU A 115 9.08 -1.11 7.46
C LEU A 115 9.72 -1.83 8.66
N PRO A 116 11.02 -2.22 8.58
CA PRO A 116 11.77 -2.80 9.72
C PRO A 116 11.83 -1.94 10.99
N THR A 117 11.42 -0.67 10.91
CA THR A 117 11.30 0.26 12.04
C THR A 117 10.05 0.04 12.90
N GLY A 118 9.13 -0.85 12.49
CA GLY A 118 7.83 -1.04 13.16
C GLY A 118 6.77 -0.04 12.69
N GLN A 119 6.88 0.49 11.47
CA GLN A 119 5.78 1.24 10.82
C GLN A 119 5.06 0.29 9.86
N LEU A 120 3.73 0.25 9.90
CA LEU A 120 2.89 -0.50 8.98
C LEU A 120 1.91 0.47 8.30
N TYR A 121 1.89 0.45 6.97
CA TYR A 121 1.05 1.32 6.16
C TYR A 121 -0.01 0.52 5.40
N VAL A 122 -1.21 1.08 5.28
CA VAL A 122 -2.31 0.49 4.50
C VAL A 122 -3.14 1.61 3.86
N THR A 123 -3.50 1.46 2.59
CA THR A 123 -4.28 2.48 1.87
C THR A 123 -5.79 2.28 2.01
N ARG A 124 -6.56 3.37 1.87
CA ARG A 124 -8.02 3.29 1.70
C ARG A 124 -8.44 2.37 0.56
N GLY A 125 -7.73 2.39 -0.57
CA GLY A 125 -8.04 1.53 -1.71
C GLY A 125 -7.93 0.03 -1.38
N LEU A 126 -6.97 -0.38 -0.53
CA LEU A 126 -6.87 -1.77 -0.08
C LEU A 126 -8.02 -2.16 0.84
N ILE A 127 -8.36 -1.29 1.81
CA ILE A 127 -9.50 -1.47 2.72
C ILE A 127 -10.83 -1.53 1.94
N ALA A 128 -10.99 -0.73 0.89
CA ALA A 128 -12.16 -0.75 0.03
C ALA A 128 -12.24 -2.01 -0.86
N LEU A 129 -11.10 -2.61 -1.23
CA LEU A 129 -11.05 -3.85 -2.01
C LEU A 129 -11.37 -5.08 -1.16
N ALA A 130 -10.75 -5.22 0.02
CA ALA A 130 -10.93 -6.37 0.91
C ALA A 130 -12.40 -6.59 1.29
N SER A 131 -12.82 -7.85 1.38
CA SER A 131 -14.22 -8.24 1.61
C SER A 131 -14.55 -8.46 3.08
N ASP A 132 -13.56 -8.86 3.87
CA ASP A 132 -13.68 -9.24 5.28
C ASP A 132 -12.37 -9.00 6.06
N THR A 133 -12.41 -9.14 7.39
CA THR A 133 -11.26 -8.88 8.28
C THR A 133 -10.11 -9.87 8.04
N SER A 134 -10.36 -11.06 7.49
CA SER A 134 -9.32 -12.07 7.22
C SER A 134 -8.62 -11.88 5.88
N GLU A 135 -9.30 -11.34 4.87
CA GLU A 135 -8.65 -10.82 3.67
C GLU A 135 -7.69 -9.69 4.05
N LEU A 136 -8.13 -8.73 4.89
CA LEU A 136 -7.26 -7.69 5.43
C LEU A 136 -6.10 -8.28 6.27
N SER A 137 -6.39 -9.17 7.23
CA SER A 137 -5.36 -9.74 8.12
C SER A 137 -4.31 -10.52 7.34
N SER A 138 -4.68 -11.16 6.24
CA SER A 138 -3.74 -11.90 5.40
C SER A 138 -2.66 -10.99 4.80
N VAL A 139 -3.02 -9.81 4.29
CA VAL A 139 -2.06 -8.82 3.78
C VAL A 139 -1.19 -8.28 4.92
N LEU A 140 -1.79 -7.92 6.05
CA LEU A 140 -1.06 -7.43 7.22
C LEU A 140 -0.03 -8.48 7.70
N SER A 141 -0.39 -9.77 7.66
CA SER A 141 0.50 -10.87 8.01
C SER A 141 1.60 -11.15 6.99
N HIS A 142 1.37 -10.88 5.69
CA HIS A 142 2.37 -10.95 4.61
C HIS A 142 3.43 -9.86 4.79
N GLU A 143 3.00 -8.64 5.09
CA GLU A 143 3.92 -7.52 5.36
C GLU A 143 4.73 -7.72 6.64
N MET A 144 4.10 -8.27 7.69
CA MET A 144 4.84 -8.72 8.86
C MET A 144 5.84 -9.83 8.51
N ALA A 145 5.49 -10.78 7.63
CA ALA A 145 6.40 -11.84 7.20
C ALA A 145 7.64 -11.30 6.46
N HIS A 146 7.49 -10.29 5.59
CA HIS A 146 8.62 -9.60 4.95
C HIS A 146 9.58 -8.95 5.94
N VAL A 147 9.08 -8.42 7.05
CA VAL A 147 9.89 -7.89 8.15
C VAL A 147 10.57 -9.02 8.95
N LEU A 148 9.83 -10.09 9.29
CA LEU A 148 10.35 -11.25 10.02
C LEU A 148 11.49 -11.96 9.28
N ALA A 149 11.32 -12.20 7.99
CA ALA A 149 12.32 -12.80 7.09
C ALA A 149 13.37 -11.78 6.58
N LYS A 150 13.27 -10.50 6.98
CA LYS A 150 14.21 -9.41 6.66
C LYS A 150 14.40 -9.17 5.16
N HIS A 151 13.41 -9.50 4.33
CA HIS A 151 13.51 -9.44 2.87
C HIS A 151 13.92 -8.06 2.35
N ALA A 152 13.43 -6.99 2.99
CA ALA A 152 13.81 -5.61 2.67
C ALA A 152 15.33 -5.34 2.86
N SER A 153 15.93 -5.80 3.96
CA SER A 153 17.36 -5.62 4.24
C SER A 153 18.24 -6.47 3.33
N ILE A 154 17.84 -7.71 3.06
CA ILE A 154 18.54 -8.60 2.11
C ILE A 154 18.59 -7.95 0.72
N ARG A 155 17.47 -7.37 0.28
CA ARG A 155 17.37 -6.63 -0.99
C ARG A 155 18.21 -5.34 -1.00
N GLU A 156 18.27 -4.63 0.12
CA GLU A 156 19.12 -3.44 0.29
C GLU A 156 20.62 -3.77 0.19
N ASP A 157 21.06 -4.88 0.80
CA ASP A 157 22.44 -5.36 0.70
C ASP A 157 22.78 -5.85 -0.71
N GLN A 158 21.86 -6.55 -1.39
CA GLN A 158 21.99 -6.89 -2.80
C GLN A 158 22.10 -5.64 -3.69
N ALA A 159 21.32 -4.59 -3.41
CA ALA A 159 21.40 -3.31 -4.12
C ALA A 159 22.74 -2.58 -3.86
N ARG A 160 23.24 -2.59 -2.62
CA ARG A 160 24.59 -2.09 -2.28
C ARG A 160 25.68 -2.84 -3.05
N GLN A 161 25.66 -4.17 -3.02
CA GLN A 161 26.63 -5.03 -3.71
C GLN A 161 26.59 -4.81 -5.23
N ALA A 162 25.40 -4.75 -5.82
CA ALA A 162 25.21 -4.44 -7.23
C ALA A 162 25.80 -3.06 -7.59
N ALA A 163 25.58 -2.03 -6.78
CA ALA A 163 26.14 -0.69 -7.00
C ALA A 163 27.68 -0.64 -6.88
N LEU A 164 28.29 -1.48 -6.04
CA LEU A 164 29.75 -1.61 -5.96
C LEU A 164 30.32 -2.33 -7.19
N VAL A 165 29.72 -3.45 -7.61
CA VAL A 165 30.12 -4.17 -8.84
C VAL A 165 29.94 -3.27 -10.07
N THR A 166 28.85 -2.49 -10.11
CA THR A 166 28.60 -1.48 -11.16
C THR A 166 29.79 -0.55 -11.33
N ARG A 167 30.26 0.07 -10.24
CA ARG A 167 31.39 1.01 -10.29
C ARG A 167 32.62 0.35 -10.89
N VAL A 168 33.02 -0.82 -10.39
CA VAL A 168 34.18 -1.57 -10.89
C VAL A 168 34.06 -1.91 -12.37
N VAL A 169 32.89 -2.37 -12.83
CA VAL A 169 32.65 -2.73 -14.25
C VAL A 169 32.68 -1.51 -15.17
N THR A 170 32.20 -0.35 -14.72
CA THR A 170 32.32 0.93 -15.44
C THR A 170 33.76 1.43 -15.47
N ASP A 171 34.47 1.39 -14.33
CA ASP A 171 35.87 1.80 -14.21
C ASP A 171 36.81 0.93 -15.07
N MET A 172 36.39 -0.30 -15.41
CA MET A 172 37.10 -1.22 -16.31
C MET A 172 36.83 -0.98 -17.82
N GLY A 173 36.05 0.04 -18.20
CA GLY A 173 35.96 0.49 -19.60
C GLY A 173 35.14 -0.41 -20.53
N ASN A 174 34.12 -1.09 -20.01
CA ASN A 174 33.19 -1.90 -20.82
C ASN A 174 32.25 -1.04 -21.68
N ASP A 175 31.61 -1.68 -22.66
CA ASP A 175 30.55 -1.10 -23.51
C ASP A 175 29.49 -0.35 -22.66
N PRO A 176 29.30 0.97 -22.86
CA PRO A 176 28.38 1.77 -22.06
C PRO A 176 26.91 1.36 -22.17
N ASP A 177 26.47 0.91 -23.34
CA ASP A 177 25.06 0.57 -23.60
C ASP A 177 24.71 -0.80 -23.03
N LEU A 178 25.61 -1.79 -23.18
CA LEU A 178 25.47 -3.08 -22.52
C LEU A 178 25.52 -2.93 -20.99
N THR A 179 26.39 -2.04 -20.49
CA THR A 179 26.45 -1.71 -19.06
C THR A 179 25.15 -1.06 -18.59
N ALA A 180 24.66 -0.02 -19.28
CA ALA A 180 23.40 0.65 -18.94
C ALA A 180 22.20 -0.31 -18.97
N LEU A 181 22.12 -1.20 -19.95
CA LEU A 181 21.06 -2.23 -20.04
C LEU A 181 21.12 -3.24 -18.91
N ALA A 182 22.32 -3.69 -18.51
CA ALA A 182 22.50 -4.56 -17.34
C ALA A 182 22.03 -3.86 -16.06
N LEU A 183 22.40 -2.59 -15.86
CA LEU A 183 21.98 -1.80 -14.71
C LEU A 183 20.47 -1.54 -14.65
N ALA A 184 19.83 -1.30 -15.80
CA ALA A 184 18.38 -1.18 -15.89
C ALA A 184 17.68 -2.49 -15.47
N LYS A 185 18.17 -3.64 -15.95
CA LYS A 185 17.66 -4.97 -15.57
C LYS A 185 17.86 -5.26 -14.08
N THR A 186 19.03 -4.96 -13.51
CA THR A 186 19.30 -5.17 -12.08
C THR A 186 18.44 -4.25 -11.21
N LYS A 187 18.28 -2.97 -11.56
CA LYS A 187 17.38 -2.05 -10.84
C LYS A 187 15.93 -2.51 -10.90
N LEU A 188 15.44 -2.98 -12.05
CA LEU A 188 14.09 -3.52 -12.18
C LEU A 188 13.90 -4.81 -11.38
N SER A 189 14.87 -5.73 -11.39
CA SER A 189 14.84 -6.97 -10.59
C SER A 189 14.96 -6.74 -9.08
N LEU A 190 15.37 -5.55 -8.65
CA LEU A 190 15.41 -5.13 -7.24
C LEU A 190 14.21 -4.25 -6.85
N ALA A 191 13.31 -3.91 -7.79
CA ALA A 191 12.13 -3.09 -7.51
C ALA A 191 11.04 -3.88 -6.77
N SER A 192 10.86 -5.15 -7.15
CA SER A 192 9.94 -6.11 -6.52
C SER A 192 10.66 -7.14 -5.66
N PHE A 193 9.91 -7.94 -4.91
CA PHE A 193 10.42 -9.13 -4.21
C PHE A 193 10.52 -10.32 -5.18
N SER A 194 11.47 -11.22 -4.92
CA SER A 194 11.61 -12.45 -5.70
C SER A 194 10.49 -13.45 -5.38
N ARG A 195 10.16 -14.35 -6.33
CA ARG A 195 9.12 -15.37 -6.11
C ARG A 195 9.38 -16.26 -4.89
N ALA A 196 10.64 -16.52 -4.55
CA ALA A 196 11.01 -17.27 -3.35
C ALA A 196 10.60 -16.52 -2.07
N GLN A 197 10.92 -15.23 -2.00
CA GLN A 197 10.55 -14.36 -0.87
C GLN A 197 9.03 -14.19 -0.76
N GLU A 198 8.32 -14.08 -1.89
CA GLU A 198 6.85 -14.03 -1.87
C GLU A 198 6.23 -15.35 -1.40
N PHE A 199 6.75 -16.52 -1.81
CA PHE A 199 6.25 -17.82 -1.30
C PHE A 199 6.58 -18.07 0.18
N GLU A 200 7.74 -17.58 0.65
CA GLU A 200 8.13 -17.62 2.07
C GLU A 200 7.21 -16.71 2.91
N ALA A 201 6.95 -15.48 2.42
CA ALA A 201 6.03 -14.55 3.06
C ALA A 201 4.57 -15.06 3.04
N ASP A 202 4.10 -15.66 1.93
CA ASP A 202 2.80 -16.32 1.83
C ASP A 202 2.65 -17.41 2.91
N GLY A 203 3.69 -18.26 3.08
CA GLY A 203 3.68 -19.37 4.04
C GLY A 203 3.67 -18.91 5.49
N ILE A 204 4.54 -17.95 5.84
CA ILE A 204 4.60 -17.36 7.18
C ILE A 204 3.31 -16.59 7.50
N GLY A 205 2.82 -15.75 6.58
CA GLY A 205 1.61 -14.93 6.75
C GLY A 205 0.34 -15.78 6.96
N VAL A 206 0.14 -16.81 6.13
CA VAL A 206 -0.97 -17.77 6.31
C VAL A 206 -0.86 -18.48 7.67
N GLY A 207 0.35 -18.86 8.10
CA GLY A 207 0.57 -19.45 9.42
C GLY A 207 0.25 -18.52 10.59
N ILE A 208 0.67 -17.25 10.52
CA ILE A 208 0.36 -16.24 11.55
C ILE A 208 -1.16 -15.96 11.57
N SER A 209 -1.79 -15.80 10.41
CA SER A 209 -3.25 -15.58 10.31
C SER A 209 -4.05 -16.74 10.93
N ALA A 210 -3.68 -18.00 10.63
CA ALA A 210 -4.31 -19.17 11.24
C ALA A 210 -4.13 -19.23 12.77
N ARG A 211 -2.91 -18.97 13.27
CA ARG A 211 -2.64 -18.93 14.72
C ARG A 211 -3.39 -17.78 15.41
N ALA A 212 -3.59 -16.65 14.73
CA ALA A 212 -4.43 -15.54 15.16
C ALA A 212 -5.96 -15.81 15.05
N GLN A 213 -6.35 -17.02 14.62
CA GLN A 213 -7.73 -17.51 14.42
C GLN A 213 -8.51 -16.85 13.27
N PHE A 214 -7.83 -16.11 12.38
CA PHE A 214 -8.41 -15.65 11.12
C PHE A 214 -8.51 -16.79 10.10
N ASP A 215 -9.41 -16.66 9.14
CA ASP A 215 -9.56 -17.62 8.04
C ASP A 215 -8.29 -17.64 7.14
N PRO A 216 -7.51 -18.74 7.12
CA PRO A 216 -6.25 -18.80 6.36
C PRO A 216 -6.44 -18.74 4.85
N TYR A 217 -7.66 -18.97 4.33
CA TYR A 217 -7.99 -18.80 2.92
C TYR A 217 -8.16 -17.32 2.51
N GLY A 218 -8.10 -16.38 3.47
CA GLY A 218 -8.12 -14.94 3.21
C GLY A 218 -7.03 -14.49 2.21
N ALA A 219 -5.82 -15.04 2.33
CA ALA A 219 -4.71 -14.75 1.40
C ALA A 219 -5.07 -15.10 -0.05
N ALA A 220 -5.62 -16.30 -0.28
CA ALA A 220 -6.00 -16.76 -1.60
C ALA A 220 -7.17 -15.95 -2.19
N ARG A 221 -8.15 -15.55 -1.36
CA ARG A 221 -9.25 -14.67 -1.79
C ARG A 221 -8.75 -13.27 -2.16
N PHE A 222 -7.89 -12.68 -1.34
CA PHE A 222 -7.40 -11.34 -1.57
C PHE A 222 -6.45 -11.26 -2.77
N LEU A 223 -5.58 -12.26 -2.99
CA LEU A 223 -4.80 -12.38 -4.23
C LEU A 223 -5.69 -12.38 -5.49
N ALA A 224 -6.78 -13.15 -5.48
CA ALA A 224 -7.76 -13.15 -6.57
C ALA A 224 -8.56 -11.84 -6.69
N ALA A 225 -8.82 -11.13 -5.59
CA ALA A 225 -9.41 -9.79 -5.62
C ALA A 225 -8.46 -8.76 -6.27
N MET A 226 -7.16 -8.82 -5.95
CA MET A 226 -6.15 -7.97 -6.58
C MET A 226 -5.96 -8.28 -8.06
N GLU A 227 -5.92 -9.56 -8.47
CA GLU A 227 -5.83 -9.95 -9.88
C GLU A 227 -7.01 -9.37 -10.70
N ARG A 228 -8.24 -9.53 -10.18
CA ARG A 228 -9.46 -8.97 -10.82
C ARG A 228 -9.45 -7.42 -10.84
N ASN A 229 -8.93 -6.76 -9.80
CA ASN A 229 -8.71 -5.30 -9.79
C ASN A 229 -7.65 -4.85 -10.81
N ALA A 230 -6.54 -5.56 -10.92
CA ALA A 230 -5.46 -5.26 -11.86
C ALA A 230 -5.89 -5.46 -13.32
N ALA A 231 -6.62 -6.52 -13.63
CA ALA A 231 -7.23 -6.74 -14.94
C ALA A 231 -8.23 -5.63 -15.32
N LEU A 232 -8.92 -5.04 -14.34
CA LEU A 232 -9.79 -3.87 -14.55
C LEU A 232 -9.00 -2.56 -14.70
N LYS A 233 -7.85 -2.42 -14.04
CA LYS A 233 -6.93 -1.27 -14.17
C LYS A 233 -6.10 -1.28 -15.46
N ALA A 234 -5.75 -2.44 -16.01
CA ALA A 234 -4.84 -2.59 -17.16
C ALA A 234 -5.29 -1.88 -18.46
N ALA A 235 -6.55 -1.42 -18.51
CA ALA A 235 -7.06 -0.51 -19.55
C ALA A 235 -6.54 0.95 -19.43
N ARG A 236 -5.77 1.29 -18.38
CA ARG A 236 -5.05 2.58 -18.23
C ARG A 236 -3.62 2.36 -17.75
N SER A 237 -2.67 2.48 -18.67
CA SER A 237 -1.25 2.57 -18.33
C SER A 237 -0.90 3.98 -17.84
N SER A 238 -0.46 4.15 -16.59
CA SER A 238 0.05 5.42 -16.07
C SER A 238 1.31 5.24 -15.22
N GLY A 239 2.16 6.28 -15.18
CA GLY A 239 3.50 6.25 -14.57
C GLY A 239 3.63 6.93 -13.22
N ASP A 240 2.53 7.17 -12.51
CA ASP A 240 2.51 7.77 -11.17
C ASP A 240 3.01 6.79 -10.08
N PRO A 241 3.78 7.25 -9.07
CA PRO A 241 4.07 6.47 -7.88
C PRO A 241 2.86 5.82 -7.15
N ARG A 242 1.64 6.37 -7.21
CA ARG A 242 0.41 5.67 -6.71
C ARG A 242 -0.29 4.80 -7.77
N SER A 243 0.20 4.76 -9.02
CA SER A 243 -0.09 3.66 -9.96
C SER A 243 0.64 2.37 -9.56
N GLN A 244 1.63 2.45 -8.65
CA GLN A 244 2.21 1.29 -7.96
C GLN A 244 1.18 0.64 -7.02
N ASP A 245 0.30 -0.16 -7.60
CA ASP A 245 -0.54 -1.14 -6.92
C ASP A 245 0.35 -2.16 -6.18
N PHE A 246 -0.17 -2.85 -5.16
CA PHE A 246 0.55 -3.87 -4.38
C PHE A 246 1.27 -4.90 -5.27
N LEU A 247 0.65 -5.26 -6.40
CA LEU A 247 1.21 -6.20 -7.39
C LEU A 247 2.53 -5.74 -8.04
N SER A 248 2.92 -4.47 -7.88
CA SER A 248 4.16 -3.89 -8.40
C SER A 248 5.39 -4.36 -7.61
N SER A 249 5.26 -4.46 -6.28
CA SER A 249 6.30 -5.02 -5.39
C SER A 249 6.05 -6.50 -5.08
N HIS A 250 4.79 -6.94 -5.06
CA HIS A 250 4.33 -8.28 -4.69
C HIS A 250 3.50 -8.93 -5.82
N PRO A 251 4.11 -9.36 -6.94
CA PRO A 251 3.37 -9.93 -8.06
C PRO A 251 2.46 -11.08 -7.63
N ALA A 252 1.15 -10.93 -7.87
CA ALA A 252 0.20 -12.03 -7.73
C ALA A 252 0.36 -12.95 -8.95
N THR A 253 0.40 -14.26 -8.71
CA THR A 253 0.48 -15.27 -9.77
C THR A 253 -0.45 -16.44 -9.43
N PRO A 254 -0.90 -17.22 -10.42
CA PRO A 254 -1.73 -18.40 -10.17
C PRO A 254 -1.08 -19.41 -9.22
N GLU A 255 0.25 -19.52 -9.25
CA GLU A 255 1.03 -20.37 -8.34
C GLU A 255 0.97 -19.87 -6.90
N ARG A 256 0.96 -18.55 -6.66
CA ARG A 256 0.78 -17.99 -5.30
C ARG A 256 -0.61 -18.24 -4.75
N VAL A 257 -1.66 -18.10 -5.58
CA VAL A 257 -3.03 -18.45 -5.16
C VAL A 257 -3.11 -19.94 -4.78
N GLN A 258 -2.47 -20.82 -5.54
CA GLN A 258 -2.38 -22.25 -5.23
C GLN A 258 -1.54 -22.54 -3.97
N ASN A 259 -0.41 -21.87 -3.79
CA ASN A 259 0.45 -21.97 -2.61
C ASN A 259 -0.29 -21.54 -1.33
N ALA A 260 -0.96 -20.38 -1.36
CA ALA A 260 -1.78 -19.89 -0.26
C ALA A 260 -2.90 -20.89 0.11
N GLN A 261 -3.59 -21.47 -0.88
CA GLN A 261 -4.56 -22.54 -0.63
C GLN A 261 -3.93 -23.82 -0.05
N ALA A 262 -2.74 -24.21 -0.51
CA ALA A 262 -2.04 -25.39 -0.02
C ALA A 262 -1.56 -25.22 1.43
N ASN A 263 -1.11 -24.01 1.78
CA ASN A 263 -0.76 -23.65 3.16
C ASN A 263 -2.01 -23.58 4.05
N ALA A 264 -3.09 -22.97 3.57
CA ALA A 264 -4.34 -22.86 4.34
C ALA A 264 -4.95 -24.23 4.72
N ARG A 265 -4.86 -25.23 3.82
CA ARG A 265 -5.28 -26.63 4.08
C ARG A 265 -4.54 -27.32 5.23
N GLN A 266 -3.38 -26.82 5.65
CA GLN A 266 -2.64 -27.37 6.79
C GLN A 266 -3.26 -26.94 8.14
N TYR A 267 -4.06 -25.87 8.14
CA TYR A 267 -4.67 -25.29 9.34
C TYR A 267 -6.18 -25.46 9.41
N SER A 268 -6.92 -25.35 8.30
CA SER A 268 -8.38 -25.53 8.29
C SER A 268 -8.95 -26.04 6.97
N ALA A 269 -10.20 -26.53 7.06
CA ALA A 269 -11.07 -26.64 5.89
C ALA A 269 -11.46 -25.24 5.36
N PRO A 270 -11.85 -25.11 4.07
CA PRO A 270 -12.14 -23.81 3.42
C PRO A 270 -13.15 -22.89 4.11
N ASP A 271 -14.09 -23.44 4.88
CA ASP A 271 -15.16 -22.70 5.56
C ASP A 271 -15.11 -22.82 7.09
N GLY A 272 -13.93 -23.15 7.65
CA GLY A 272 -13.74 -23.36 9.09
C GLY A 272 -13.26 -22.14 9.90
N GLY A 273 -12.90 -21.02 9.26
CA GLY A 273 -12.26 -19.87 9.91
C GLY A 273 -13.20 -18.69 10.23
N GLU A 274 -12.82 -17.88 11.22
CA GLU A 274 -13.46 -16.57 11.46
C GLU A 274 -13.18 -15.65 10.27
N ARG A 275 -14.21 -15.13 9.59
CA ARG A 275 -14.06 -14.11 8.54
C ARG A 275 -14.35 -12.68 9.04
N ASP A 276 -15.25 -12.53 10.02
CA ASP A 276 -15.71 -11.23 10.59
C ASP A 276 -16.26 -10.21 9.54
N ARG A 277 -16.74 -10.73 8.41
CA ARG A 277 -17.25 -9.96 7.26
C ARG A 277 -18.27 -8.88 7.63
N GLU A 278 -19.22 -9.18 8.52
CA GLU A 278 -20.33 -8.28 8.78
C GLU A 278 -19.96 -7.07 9.64
N SER A 279 -19.03 -7.25 10.58
CA SER A 279 -18.39 -6.17 11.33
C SER A 279 -17.52 -5.33 10.40
N TYR A 280 -16.69 -5.98 9.57
CA TYR A 280 -15.86 -5.32 8.56
C TYR A 280 -16.68 -4.40 7.66
N LEU A 281 -17.74 -4.94 7.05
CA LEU A 281 -18.66 -4.19 6.20
C LEU A 281 -19.47 -3.12 6.95
N ALA A 282 -19.64 -3.19 8.28
CA ALA A 282 -20.26 -2.13 9.06
C ALA A 282 -19.28 -0.99 9.42
N ILE A 283 -17.98 -1.29 9.46
CA ILE A 283 -16.93 -0.31 9.76
C ILE A 283 -16.53 0.49 8.52
N ILE A 284 -16.42 -0.15 7.35
CA ILE A 284 -16.08 0.56 6.09
C ILE A 284 -17.25 1.33 5.45
N ASP A 285 -18.46 1.28 6.02
CA ASP A 285 -19.63 1.96 5.46
C ASP A 285 -19.52 3.48 5.61
N GLY A 286 -19.22 4.16 4.49
CA GLY A 286 -19.00 5.60 4.40
C GLY A 286 -17.55 6.02 4.12
N ILE A 287 -16.58 5.10 4.03
CA ILE A 287 -15.17 5.46 3.78
C ILE A 287 -14.99 6.06 2.38
N VAL A 288 -14.03 6.97 2.22
CA VAL A 288 -13.73 7.61 0.93
C VAL A 288 -13.18 6.58 -0.06
N TYR A 289 -13.71 6.56 -1.27
CA TYR A 289 -13.32 5.68 -2.37
C TYR A 289 -12.61 6.46 -3.48
N GLY A 290 -11.51 5.92 -4.01
CA GLY A 290 -10.73 6.58 -5.06
C GLY A 290 -9.96 7.82 -4.57
N GLU A 291 -9.85 8.82 -5.43
CA GLU A 291 -9.24 10.13 -5.14
C GLU A 291 -10.06 10.90 -4.09
N ASP A 292 -9.40 11.57 -3.16
CA ASP A 292 -10.04 12.45 -2.18
C ASP A 292 -10.10 13.88 -2.73
N PRO A 293 -11.30 14.49 -2.94
CA PRO A 293 -11.41 15.85 -3.46
C PRO A 293 -10.78 16.94 -2.59
N SER A 294 -10.45 16.64 -1.33
CA SER A 294 -9.64 17.56 -0.53
C SER A 294 -8.22 17.70 -1.08
N GLU A 295 -7.69 16.71 -1.80
CA GLU A 295 -6.40 16.73 -2.52
C GLU A 295 -6.57 16.90 -4.05
N GLY A 296 -7.79 17.24 -4.47
CA GLY A 296 -8.20 17.36 -5.87
C GLY A 296 -8.42 16.02 -6.59
N PHE A 297 -9.01 16.09 -7.77
CA PHE A 297 -9.40 14.90 -8.54
C PHE A 297 -9.61 15.20 -10.02
N VAL A 298 -9.61 14.14 -10.84
CA VAL A 298 -9.84 14.20 -12.29
C VAL A 298 -11.26 13.74 -12.65
N ARG A 299 -12.01 14.57 -13.40
CA ARG A 299 -13.23 14.15 -14.13
C ARG A 299 -13.00 14.34 -15.63
N GLY A 300 -12.73 13.24 -16.33
CA GLY A 300 -12.39 13.26 -17.76
C GLY A 300 -11.05 13.97 -18.01
N ARG A 301 -11.07 15.08 -18.77
CA ARG A 301 -9.89 15.95 -18.98
C ARG A 301 -9.75 17.09 -17.95
N ARG A 302 -10.71 17.22 -17.04
CA ARG A 302 -10.81 18.36 -16.12
C ARG A 302 -10.27 17.99 -14.75
N PHE A 303 -9.35 18.79 -14.23
CA PHE A 303 -8.91 18.74 -12.84
C PHE A 303 -9.71 19.74 -11.99
N LEU A 304 -10.12 19.31 -10.79
CA LEU A 304 -10.87 20.13 -9.84
C LEU A 304 -10.24 19.98 -8.45
N HIS A 305 -10.03 21.10 -7.75
CA HIS A 305 -9.50 21.08 -6.38
C HIS A 305 -10.36 21.95 -5.44
N PRO A 306 -11.51 21.43 -4.94
CA PRO A 306 -12.45 22.17 -4.10
C PRO A 306 -11.85 22.92 -2.92
N LYS A 307 -10.96 22.28 -2.14
CA LYS A 307 -10.27 22.84 -0.97
C LYS A 307 -9.43 24.08 -1.27
N LEU A 308 -8.79 24.12 -2.45
CA LEU A 308 -8.03 25.28 -2.95
C LEU A 308 -8.85 26.16 -3.90
N GLY A 309 -10.08 25.77 -4.26
CA GLY A 309 -11.04 26.59 -5.00
C GLY A 309 -10.73 26.82 -6.47
N PHE A 310 -9.95 25.96 -7.14
CA PHE A 310 -9.57 26.13 -8.56
C PHE A 310 -9.82 24.89 -9.44
N THR A 311 -9.75 25.09 -10.75
CA THR A 311 -9.94 24.07 -11.78
C THR A 311 -9.21 24.44 -13.08
N PHE A 312 -8.82 23.44 -13.88
CA PHE A 312 -8.36 23.59 -15.25
C PHE A 312 -8.73 22.35 -16.09
N THR A 313 -8.60 22.44 -17.41
CA THR A 313 -8.86 21.35 -18.37
C THR A 313 -7.60 21.10 -19.20
N ALA A 314 -7.12 19.85 -19.21
CA ALA A 314 -5.94 19.42 -19.95
C ALA A 314 -6.23 19.17 -21.45
N PRO A 315 -5.20 19.07 -22.31
CA PRO A 315 -5.38 18.92 -23.77
C PRO A 315 -6.14 17.65 -24.16
N GLU A 316 -6.72 17.63 -25.36
CA GLU A 316 -7.67 16.58 -25.77
C GLU A 316 -7.07 15.17 -25.81
N SER A 317 -5.79 15.05 -26.16
CA SER A 317 -5.06 13.79 -26.32
C SER A 317 -4.25 13.36 -25.07
N PHE A 318 -4.51 13.98 -23.91
CA PHE A 318 -3.77 13.73 -22.67
C PHE A 318 -4.62 12.94 -21.67
N THR A 319 -4.06 11.84 -21.16
CA THR A 319 -4.55 11.21 -19.92
C THR A 319 -3.96 11.97 -18.74
N LEU A 320 -4.80 12.41 -17.80
CA LEU A 320 -4.38 12.99 -16.51
C LEU A 320 -4.25 11.91 -15.43
N ASP A 321 -3.34 12.17 -14.49
CA ASP A 321 -3.11 11.40 -13.27
C ASP A 321 -2.87 12.39 -12.12
N ASN A 322 -3.70 12.37 -11.07
CA ASN A 322 -3.55 13.36 -9.98
C ASN A 322 -2.48 12.91 -8.99
N THR A 323 -1.45 13.74 -8.82
CA THR A 323 -0.43 13.71 -7.77
C THR A 323 -0.93 13.56 -6.32
N ALA A 324 -0.01 13.36 -5.37
CA ALA A 324 -0.07 14.02 -4.06
C ALA A 324 0.75 15.34 -4.06
N GLN A 325 1.56 15.56 -5.10
CA GLN A 325 2.45 16.73 -5.23
C GLN A 325 2.28 17.48 -6.56
N ALA A 326 1.79 16.80 -7.61
CA ALA A 326 1.63 17.38 -8.94
C ALA A 326 0.65 16.59 -9.82
N VAL A 327 -0.30 17.25 -10.48
CA VAL A 327 -1.09 16.60 -11.55
C VAL A 327 -0.17 16.39 -12.75
N ILE A 328 -0.05 15.15 -13.20
CA ILE A 328 0.72 14.80 -14.41
C ILE A 328 -0.26 14.53 -15.55
N GLY A 329 0.09 14.94 -16.76
CA GLY A 329 -0.64 14.59 -17.97
C GLY A 329 0.31 14.09 -19.04
N VAL A 330 -0.04 13.01 -19.75
CA VAL A 330 0.82 12.44 -20.79
C VAL A 330 -0.01 12.18 -22.05
N ARG A 331 0.53 12.60 -23.21
CA ARG A 331 -0.04 12.29 -24.53
C ARG A 331 0.30 10.87 -24.93
N GLU A 332 -0.63 10.20 -25.59
CA GLU A 332 -0.37 8.87 -26.17
C GLU A 332 0.89 8.88 -27.06
N GLY A 333 1.72 7.84 -26.91
CA GLY A 333 3.06 7.75 -27.53
C GLY A 333 4.18 8.52 -26.82
N GLY A 334 3.92 9.21 -25.70
CA GLY A 334 4.97 9.82 -24.86
C GLY A 334 5.80 10.90 -25.57
N SER A 335 5.19 11.61 -26.51
CA SER A 335 5.81 12.69 -27.31
C SER A 335 5.59 14.09 -26.73
N GLN A 336 4.55 14.25 -25.91
CA GLN A 336 4.23 15.43 -25.13
C GLN A 336 3.79 15.03 -23.71
N ALA A 337 4.08 15.88 -22.73
CA ALA A 337 3.64 15.73 -21.35
C ALA A 337 3.38 17.10 -20.71
N MET A 338 2.65 17.11 -19.59
CA MET A 338 2.48 18.26 -18.72
C MET A 338 2.65 17.87 -17.26
N ARG A 339 3.14 18.81 -16.46
CA ARG A 339 3.12 18.77 -15.00
C ARG A 339 2.47 20.05 -14.48
N PHE A 340 1.52 19.92 -13.57
CA PHE A 340 0.94 21.02 -12.82
C PHE A 340 1.24 20.81 -11.33
N ASP A 341 1.87 21.77 -10.66
CA ASP A 341 2.15 21.69 -9.22
C ASP A 341 2.08 23.04 -8.50
N VAL A 342 2.19 23.00 -7.17
CA VAL A 342 2.07 24.16 -6.28
C VAL A 342 3.39 24.41 -5.58
N VAL A 343 3.82 25.68 -5.51
CA VAL A 343 5.01 26.11 -4.79
C VAL A 343 4.75 27.40 -4.01
N ARG A 344 5.47 27.56 -2.90
CA ARG A 344 5.52 28.83 -2.17
C ARG A 344 6.59 29.73 -2.78
N VAL A 345 6.18 30.93 -3.16
CA VAL A 345 7.03 31.99 -3.71
C VAL A 345 6.66 33.26 -2.96
N ALA A 346 7.65 33.95 -2.40
CA ALA A 346 7.43 35.11 -1.55
C ALA A 346 6.57 36.18 -2.25
N SER A 347 5.74 36.91 -1.51
CA SER A 347 4.75 37.87 -2.01
C SER A 347 5.34 38.95 -2.92
N GLU A 348 6.54 39.38 -2.57
CA GLU A 348 7.32 40.47 -3.14
C GLU A 348 8.17 40.03 -4.35
N GLN A 349 8.35 38.72 -4.57
CA GLN A 349 9.06 38.20 -5.73
C GLN A 349 8.13 38.18 -6.95
N SER A 350 8.55 38.81 -8.04
CA SER A 350 7.82 38.75 -9.32
C SER A 350 7.83 37.32 -9.89
N LEU A 351 6.88 37.02 -10.76
CA LEU A 351 6.78 35.67 -11.34
C LEU A 351 7.85 35.46 -12.40
N GLY A 352 8.25 36.51 -13.13
CA GLY A 352 9.43 36.54 -13.98
C GLY A 352 10.72 36.27 -13.20
N ASP A 353 10.96 36.94 -12.08
CA ASP A 353 12.14 36.69 -11.23
C ASP A 353 12.14 35.26 -10.67
N TYR A 354 10.96 34.76 -10.29
CA TYR A 354 10.81 33.38 -9.84
C TYR A 354 11.18 32.38 -10.94
N LEU A 355 10.66 32.53 -12.18
CA LEU A 355 11.04 31.67 -13.31
C LEU A 355 12.54 31.74 -13.62
N ASN A 356 13.17 32.89 -13.39
CA ASN A 356 14.59 33.12 -13.65
C ASN A 356 15.53 32.77 -12.48
N SER A 357 15.01 32.31 -11.34
CA SER A 357 15.78 32.05 -10.11
C SER A 357 16.64 30.78 -10.12
N GLY A 358 16.55 29.94 -11.17
CA GLY A 358 17.41 28.76 -11.35
C GLY A 358 16.88 27.45 -10.76
N TRP A 359 15.61 27.39 -10.35
CA TRP A 359 14.97 26.13 -9.92
C TRP A 359 14.76 25.12 -11.06
N MET A 360 14.87 25.57 -12.31
CA MET A 360 14.87 24.77 -13.53
C MET A 360 16.12 25.12 -14.34
N GLU A 361 16.79 24.10 -14.86
CA GLU A 361 17.95 24.26 -15.73
C GLU A 361 17.55 24.82 -17.10
N ASN A 362 18.47 25.54 -17.76
CA ASN A 362 18.34 25.99 -19.15
C ASN A 362 17.07 26.81 -19.48
N VAL A 363 16.54 27.56 -18.51
CA VAL A 363 15.51 28.59 -18.74
C VAL A 363 16.09 29.72 -19.59
N ASP A 364 15.44 29.97 -20.74
CA ASP A 364 15.79 31.04 -21.67
C ASP A 364 15.27 32.37 -21.13
N LYS A 365 16.12 33.08 -20.37
CA LYS A 365 15.73 34.29 -19.64
C LYS A 365 15.11 35.38 -20.53
N ALA A 366 15.57 35.49 -21.77
CA ALA A 366 15.06 36.43 -22.76
C ALA A 366 13.65 36.08 -23.28
N SER A 367 13.16 34.86 -23.03
CA SER A 367 11.79 34.43 -23.34
C SER A 367 10.78 34.65 -22.21
N THR A 368 11.17 35.38 -21.15
CA THR A 368 10.29 35.65 -20.00
C THR A 368 9.25 36.70 -20.34
N GLU A 369 7.98 36.35 -20.22
CA GLU A 369 6.82 37.19 -20.53
C GLU A 369 5.90 37.23 -19.30
N GLU A 370 5.74 38.41 -18.67
CA GLU A 370 4.66 38.66 -17.71
C GLU A 370 3.33 38.77 -18.48
N VAL A 371 2.31 38.06 -18.01
CA VAL A 371 1.02 37.84 -18.66
C VAL A 371 -0.13 37.85 -17.64
N THR A 372 -1.38 37.80 -18.10
CA THR A 372 -2.55 37.72 -17.22
C THR A 372 -3.48 36.62 -17.67
N ILE A 373 -3.82 35.70 -16.77
CA ILE A 373 -4.65 34.53 -17.04
C ILE A 373 -5.93 34.65 -16.23
N ASN A 374 -7.06 34.92 -16.89
CA ASN A 374 -8.38 35.10 -16.24
C ASN A 374 -8.36 36.10 -15.05
N GLY A 375 -7.59 37.19 -15.18
CA GLY A 375 -7.40 38.21 -14.15
C GLY A 375 -6.36 37.88 -13.08
N LEU A 376 -5.67 36.73 -13.18
CA LEU A 376 -4.58 36.33 -12.27
C LEU A 376 -3.22 36.79 -12.82
N PRO A 377 -2.33 37.35 -11.98
CA PRO A 377 -0.94 37.60 -12.34
C PRO A 377 -0.23 36.28 -12.68
N ALA A 378 0.47 36.26 -13.81
CA ALA A 378 1.20 35.09 -14.27
C ALA A 378 2.46 35.50 -15.05
N ALA A 379 3.50 34.68 -15.02
CA ALA A 379 4.62 34.79 -15.95
C ALA A 379 4.76 33.50 -16.76
N SER A 380 5.43 33.58 -17.89
CA SER A 380 5.78 32.41 -18.69
C SER A 380 7.17 32.52 -19.31
N ALA A 381 7.83 31.37 -19.51
CA ALA A 381 9.17 31.29 -20.08
C ALA A 381 9.36 29.96 -20.84
N VAL A 382 10.39 29.89 -21.69
CA VAL A 382 10.80 28.68 -22.40
C VAL A 382 12.05 28.10 -21.73
N ALA A 383 12.18 26.78 -21.68
CA ALA A 383 13.42 26.10 -21.30
C ALA A 383 13.76 24.96 -22.29
N ARG A 384 15.01 24.49 -22.29
CA ARG A 384 15.49 23.45 -23.23
C ARG A 384 16.29 22.36 -22.50
N GLY A 385 15.89 21.10 -22.66
CA GLY A 385 16.72 19.93 -22.36
C GLY A 385 17.07 19.19 -23.65
N ASP A 386 18.02 18.25 -23.58
CA ASP A 386 18.68 17.59 -24.72
C ASP A 386 17.76 17.12 -25.84
N GLN A 387 16.57 16.62 -25.48
CA GLN A 387 15.55 16.08 -26.40
C GLN A 387 14.15 16.64 -26.10
N TRP A 388 14.05 17.75 -25.35
CA TRP A 388 12.78 18.28 -24.87
C TRP A 388 12.74 19.82 -24.85
N HIS A 389 11.70 20.38 -25.48
CA HIS A 389 11.36 21.78 -25.35
C HIS A 389 10.30 21.95 -24.25
N PHE A 390 10.50 22.93 -23.37
CA PHE A 390 9.59 23.24 -22.29
C PHE A 390 8.98 24.63 -22.45
N ARG A 391 7.67 24.76 -22.23
CA ARG A 391 7.02 26.06 -21.95
C ARG A 391 6.48 26.00 -20.53
N VAL A 392 6.96 26.91 -19.69
CA VAL A 392 6.59 27.02 -18.28
C VAL A 392 5.69 28.24 -18.11
N TYR A 393 4.66 28.09 -17.27
CA TYR A 393 3.86 29.19 -16.74
C TYR A 393 3.88 29.12 -15.22
N ALA A 394 4.00 30.25 -14.54
CA ALA A 394 3.79 30.39 -13.11
C ALA A 394 2.63 31.38 -12.89
N LEU A 395 1.60 30.99 -12.14
CA LEU A 395 0.41 31.79 -11.87
C LEU A 395 0.28 32.01 -10.36
N ARG A 396 0.10 33.25 -9.89
CA ARG A 396 -0.13 33.52 -8.47
C ARG A 396 -1.63 33.51 -8.16
N PHE A 397 -2.04 32.70 -7.20
CA PHE A 397 -3.44 32.52 -6.86
C PHE A 397 -3.60 32.33 -5.34
N GLY A 398 -4.08 33.38 -4.66
CA GLY A 398 -3.99 33.46 -3.20
C GLY A 398 -2.53 33.70 -2.77
N SER A 399 -2.10 32.98 -1.72
CA SER A 399 -0.72 32.99 -1.22
C SER A 399 0.28 32.29 -2.15
N ASP A 400 -0.18 31.26 -2.88
CA ASP A 400 0.70 30.28 -3.52
C ASP A 400 0.83 30.51 -5.03
N VAL A 401 1.87 29.92 -5.61
CA VAL A 401 2.16 29.97 -7.05
C VAL A 401 2.00 28.59 -7.65
N TYR A 402 1.17 28.52 -8.68
CA TYR A 402 0.84 27.31 -9.41
C TYR A 402 1.63 27.29 -10.71
N ARG A 403 2.36 26.19 -10.96
CA ARG A 403 3.21 26.06 -12.14
C ARG A 403 2.59 25.07 -13.11
N PHE A 404 2.53 25.45 -14.38
CA PHE A 404 2.33 24.50 -15.48
C PHE A 404 3.65 24.37 -16.25
N ILE A 405 4.14 23.14 -16.41
CA ILE A 405 5.33 22.80 -17.19
C ILE A 405 4.87 21.88 -18.31
N PHE A 406 4.85 22.37 -19.56
CA PHE A 406 4.54 21.57 -20.74
C PHE A 406 5.85 21.17 -21.42
N ALA A 407 6.02 19.88 -21.70
CA ALA A 407 7.19 19.30 -22.35
C ALA A 407 6.80 18.68 -23.70
N ALA A 408 7.55 18.94 -24.76
CA ALA A 408 7.37 18.33 -26.07
C ALA A 408 8.72 17.98 -26.72
N LYS A 409 8.82 16.78 -27.33
CA LYS A 409 10.06 16.35 -28.04
C LYS A 409 10.36 17.18 -29.28
N GLN A 410 9.34 17.79 -29.87
CA GLN A 410 9.46 18.73 -30.98
C GLN A 410 8.52 19.92 -30.71
N LYS A 411 9.01 21.14 -30.92
CA LYS A 411 8.18 22.34 -30.78
C LYS A 411 7.20 22.42 -31.96
N SER A 412 5.89 22.44 -31.68
CA SER A 412 4.84 22.58 -32.70
C SER A 412 3.75 23.58 -32.31
N THR A 413 3.04 24.12 -33.30
CA THR A 413 1.89 25.02 -33.09
C THR A 413 0.77 24.36 -32.26
N GLU A 414 0.60 23.03 -32.39
CA GLU A 414 -0.28 22.22 -31.52
C GLU A 414 0.21 22.27 -30.07
N SER A 415 1.48 21.99 -29.81
CA SER A 415 2.04 21.95 -28.45
C SER A 415 1.93 23.30 -27.71
N GLU A 416 2.17 24.42 -28.40
CA GLU A 416 1.97 25.74 -27.80
C GLU A 416 0.50 26.09 -27.59
N ARG A 417 -0.39 25.70 -28.52
CA ARG A 417 -1.84 25.91 -28.40
C ARG A 417 -2.37 25.14 -27.19
N ASN A 418 -2.08 23.84 -27.10
CA ASN A 418 -2.42 22.97 -25.99
C ASN A 418 -2.01 23.59 -24.64
N ALA A 419 -0.79 24.13 -24.56
CA ALA A 419 -0.28 24.81 -23.37
C ALA A 419 -1.07 26.09 -23.04
N ARG A 420 -1.29 26.99 -24.02
CA ARG A 420 -2.05 28.23 -23.85
C ARG A 420 -3.51 28.00 -23.47
N GLU A 421 -4.18 27.02 -24.08
CA GLU A 421 -5.58 26.67 -23.80
C GLU A 421 -5.73 26.02 -22.43
N THR A 422 -4.82 25.11 -22.05
CA THR A 422 -4.82 24.48 -20.72
C THR A 422 -4.67 25.55 -19.62
N VAL A 423 -3.69 26.45 -19.76
CA VAL A 423 -3.46 27.53 -18.79
C VAL A 423 -4.60 28.55 -18.82
N GLY A 424 -5.08 28.93 -20.01
CA GLY A 424 -6.25 29.80 -20.18
C GLY A 424 -7.55 29.25 -19.61
N SER A 425 -7.64 27.93 -19.36
CA SER A 425 -8.76 27.31 -18.66
C SER A 425 -8.66 27.38 -17.12
N PHE A 426 -7.50 27.78 -16.57
CA PHE A 426 -7.31 27.86 -15.12
C PHE A 426 -8.18 28.98 -14.52
N ARG A 427 -9.12 28.61 -13.64
CA ARG A 427 -10.04 29.56 -13.00
C ARG A 427 -10.46 29.11 -11.60
N ARG A 428 -11.14 30.01 -10.88
CA ARG A 428 -11.89 29.66 -9.66
C ARG A 428 -13.00 28.66 -9.99
N LEU A 429 -13.24 27.71 -9.08
CA LEU A 429 -14.47 26.92 -9.05
C LEU A 429 -15.65 27.80 -8.63
N THR A 430 -16.86 27.49 -9.11
CA THR A 430 -18.08 28.08 -8.54
C THR A 430 -18.48 27.37 -7.24
N LEU A 431 -19.36 27.98 -6.43
CA LEU A 431 -19.90 27.34 -5.23
C LEU A 431 -20.67 26.04 -5.56
N GLU A 432 -21.36 26.01 -6.70
CA GLU A 432 -22.04 24.82 -7.22
C GLU A 432 -21.04 23.71 -7.57
N GLU A 433 -19.95 24.04 -8.27
CA GLU A 433 -18.90 23.07 -8.60
C GLU A 433 -18.19 22.53 -7.36
N ILE A 434 -18.04 23.34 -6.30
CA ILE A 434 -17.53 22.89 -4.98
C ILE A 434 -18.53 21.96 -4.30
N GLN A 435 -19.84 22.29 -4.30
CA GLN A 435 -20.90 21.47 -3.70
C GLN A 435 -21.11 20.12 -4.42
N ALA A 436 -20.88 20.08 -5.74
CA ALA A 436 -20.95 18.89 -6.60
C ALA A 436 -19.65 18.07 -6.67
N ALA A 437 -18.61 18.48 -5.93
CA ALA A 437 -17.31 17.84 -5.87
C ALA A 437 -17.11 17.06 -4.56
N ARG A 438 -18.10 16.22 -4.24
CA ARG A 438 -18.10 15.36 -3.05
C ARG A 438 -17.15 14.17 -3.24
N PRO A 439 -16.51 13.67 -2.16
CA PRO A 439 -15.77 12.41 -2.21
C PRO A 439 -16.72 11.27 -2.56
N LEU A 440 -16.33 10.45 -3.53
CA LEU A 440 -16.97 9.15 -3.69
C LEU A 440 -16.76 8.33 -2.42
N ARG A 441 -17.74 7.50 -2.04
CA ARG A 441 -17.70 6.69 -0.82
C ARG A 441 -18.12 5.26 -1.09
N ILE A 442 -17.53 4.33 -0.35
CA ILE A 442 -18.11 2.99 -0.20
C ILE A 442 -19.40 3.14 0.62
N LYS A 443 -20.53 2.72 0.03
CA LYS A 443 -21.78 2.51 0.75
C LYS A 443 -22.08 1.02 0.78
N VAL A 444 -22.30 0.48 1.98
CA VAL A 444 -22.75 -0.90 2.14
C VAL A 444 -24.28 -0.95 2.16
N ILE A 445 -24.83 -1.80 1.31
CA ILE A 445 -26.28 -2.02 1.17
C ILE A 445 -26.60 -3.51 1.30
N THR A 446 -27.84 -3.82 1.68
CA THR A 446 -28.37 -5.18 1.71
C THR A 446 -29.12 -5.47 0.40
N VAL A 447 -28.80 -6.57 -0.28
CA VAL A 447 -29.42 -7.01 -1.54
C VAL A 447 -30.90 -7.37 -1.31
N GLN A 448 -31.79 -6.80 -2.11
CA GLN A 448 -33.23 -6.99 -2.03
C GLN A 448 -33.73 -8.07 -3.01
N PRO A 449 -34.96 -8.61 -2.83
CA PRO A 449 -35.58 -9.46 -3.83
C PRO A 449 -35.69 -8.74 -5.19
N GLY A 450 -35.08 -9.31 -6.23
CA GLY A 450 -35.06 -8.74 -7.57
C GLY A 450 -33.84 -7.86 -7.91
N ASP A 451 -32.94 -7.59 -6.96
CA ASP A 451 -31.64 -6.99 -7.28
C ASP A 451 -30.77 -7.99 -8.08
N THR A 452 -30.09 -7.49 -9.12
CA THR A 452 -29.01 -8.19 -9.85
C THR A 452 -27.72 -7.40 -9.74
N VAL A 453 -26.60 -7.95 -10.21
CA VAL A 453 -25.34 -7.18 -10.29
C VAL A 453 -25.52 -5.92 -11.14
N GLU A 454 -26.29 -6.02 -12.22
CA GLU A 454 -26.53 -4.97 -13.18
C GLU A 454 -27.41 -3.86 -12.56
N SER A 455 -28.53 -4.20 -11.90
CA SER A 455 -29.37 -3.21 -11.21
C SER A 455 -28.63 -2.51 -10.06
N LEU A 456 -27.76 -3.23 -9.34
CA LEU A 456 -26.93 -2.67 -8.28
C LEU A 456 -25.79 -1.81 -8.82
N SER A 457 -25.20 -2.18 -9.97
CA SER A 457 -24.17 -1.39 -10.62
C SER A 457 -24.68 -0.07 -11.18
N HIS A 458 -25.94 -0.02 -11.66
CA HIS A 458 -26.60 1.23 -12.07
C HIS A 458 -26.87 2.20 -10.91
N ARG A 459 -26.73 1.76 -9.65
CA ARG A 459 -26.79 2.61 -8.45
C ARG A 459 -25.43 3.18 -8.06
N MET A 460 -24.36 2.90 -8.82
CA MET A 460 -23.01 3.40 -8.54
C MET A 460 -22.74 4.75 -9.23
N ALA A 461 -22.17 5.69 -8.48
CA ALA A 461 -21.72 6.98 -8.98
C ALA A 461 -20.21 7.00 -9.28
N GLY A 462 -19.78 7.84 -10.22
CA GLY A 462 -18.37 8.21 -10.46
C GLY A 462 -17.41 7.10 -10.91
N VAL A 463 -17.87 5.87 -11.12
CA VAL A 463 -17.04 4.73 -11.52
C VAL A 463 -17.10 4.44 -13.03
N ASP A 464 -16.00 3.95 -13.57
CA ASP A 464 -15.96 3.30 -14.87
C ASP A 464 -16.36 1.81 -14.78
N ARG A 465 -16.88 1.28 -15.89
CA ARG A 465 -17.24 -0.15 -16.05
C ARG A 465 -18.01 -0.69 -14.81
N PRO A 466 -19.18 -0.10 -14.49
CA PRO A 466 -19.79 -0.23 -13.16
C PRO A 466 -20.12 -1.68 -12.79
N ALA A 467 -20.54 -2.52 -13.75
CA ALA A 467 -20.83 -3.93 -13.48
C ALA A 467 -19.57 -4.72 -13.10
N GLU A 468 -18.46 -4.54 -13.84
CA GLU A 468 -17.18 -5.16 -13.49
C GLU A 468 -16.58 -4.56 -12.21
N ARG A 469 -16.73 -3.25 -11.98
CA ARG A 469 -16.30 -2.58 -10.75
C ARG A 469 -17.06 -3.09 -9.52
N PHE A 470 -18.38 -3.30 -9.63
CA PHE A 470 -19.21 -3.94 -8.61
C PHE A 470 -18.71 -5.36 -8.32
N ARG A 471 -18.40 -6.15 -9.36
CA ARG A 471 -17.91 -7.53 -9.22
C ARG A 471 -16.55 -7.57 -8.50
N VAL A 472 -15.59 -6.75 -8.93
CA VAL A 472 -14.28 -6.60 -8.28
C VAL A 472 -14.41 -6.23 -6.81
N LEU A 473 -15.18 -5.18 -6.48
CA LEU A 473 -15.36 -4.75 -5.09
C LEU A 473 -15.97 -5.83 -4.20
N ASN A 474 -16.92 -6.61 -4.73
CA ASN A 474 -17.64 -7.63 -3.95
C ASN A 474 -17.04 -9.04 -4.03
N GLY A 475 -15.83 -9.19 -4.59
CA GLY A 475 -15.15 -10.47 -4.73
C GLY A 475 -15.86 -11.46 -5.67
N LEU A 476 -16.79 -10.98 -6.50
CA LEU A 476 -17.65 -11.80 -7.37
C LEU A 476 -16.95 -12.12 -8.70
N ASP A 477 -17.09 -13.37 -9.13
CA ASP A 477 -16.63 -13.80 -10.45
C ASP A 477 -17.58 -13.35 -11.57
N ALA A 478 -17.12 -13.51 -12.82
CA ALA A 478 -17.81 -13.02 -14.03
C ALA A 478 -19.27 -13.50 -14.16
N HIS A 479 -19.60 -14.69 -13.66
CA HIS A 479 -20.93 -15.29 -13.71
C HIS A 479 -21.62 -15.39 -12.35
N ALA A 480 -20.98 -14.93 -11.27
CA ALA A 480 -21.55 -14.99 -9.93
C ALA A 480 -22.75 -14.02 -9.81
N GLN A 481 -23.74 -14.40 -9.02
CA GLN A 481 -24.94 -13.61 -8.74
C GLN A 481 -24.99 -13.22 -7.27
N VAL A 482 -25.57 -12.05 -6.99
CA VAL A 482 -25.86 -11.60 -5.62
C VAL A 482 -27.00 -12.42 -5.02
N LYS A 483 -26.97 -12.70 -3.71
CA LYS A 483 -28.05 -13.39 -3.00
C LYS A 483 -28.83 -12.40 -2.15
N VAL A 484 -30.14 -12.58 -2.08
CA VAL A 484 -31.01 -11.74 -1.24
C VAL A 484 -30.56 -11.83 0.22
N ARG A 485 -30.45 -10.67 0.88
CA ARG A 485 -29.85 -10.44 2.21
C ARG A 485 -28.32 -10.40 2.29
N ASP A 486 -27.57 -10.70 1.23
CA ASP A 486 -26.12 -10.41 1.23
C ASP A 486 -25.89 -8.90 1.41
N ARG A 487 -24.87 -8.51 2.19
CA ARG A 487 -24.38 -7.13 2.23
C ARG A 487 -23.27 -6.93 1.21
N VAL A 488 -23.38 -5.89 0.39
CA VAL A 488 -22.50 -5.57 -0.74
C VAL A 488 -22.08 -4.11 -0.76
N LYS A 489 -20.88 -3.84 -1.26
CA LYS A 489 -20.30 -2.52 -1.48
C LYS A 489 -20.78 -1.95 -2.82
N ILE A 490 -21.32 -0.73 -2.82
CA ILE A 490 -21.47 0.14 -3.98
C ILE A 490 -20.68 1.44 -3.76
N VAL A 491 -20.46 2.22 -4.82
CA VAL A 491 -19.78 3.53 -4.76
C VAL A 491 -20.82 4.64 -4.97
N VAL A 492 -20.87 5.66 -4.13
CA VAL A 492 -21.85 6.77 -4.16
C VAL A 492 -21.18 8.13 -3.93
N ASP A 493 -21.87 9.24 -4.22
CA ASP A 493 -21.45 10.63 -3.91
C ASP A 493 -21.77 11.09 -2.45
#